data_AF-A0A482WRY5-F1
#
_entry.id   AF-A0A482WRY5-F1
#
_cell.length_a   1.000
_cell.length_b   1.000
_cell.length_c   1.000
_cell.angle_alpha   90.00
_cell.angle_beta   90.00
_cell.angle_gamma   90.00
#
_symmetry.space_group_name_H-M   'P 1'
#
loop_
_entity.id
_entity.type
_entity.pdbx_description
1 polymer ?
#
loop_
_entity_poly.entity_id
_entity_poly.type
_entity_poly.pdbx_seq_one_letter_code
_entity_poly.pdbx_strand_id
1 'polypeptide(L)'
;MEIEKVVQEKTEMQRHYVMYYEMSYGLNVEMHKQTDIAKRLNAIIAQILPFLSQDHQQQVATAVERAKQITMTELNAIIGQQRPDLPRLLEVGGLLSLSV
;
A
#
# COMPACT_ATOMS: atom_id res chain seq x y z
N MET A 1 -8.86 -8.52 41.33
CA MET A 1 -9.29 -9.37 40.20
C MET A 1 -9.88 -8.57 39.04
N GLU A 2 -11.02 -7.88 39.14
CA GLU A 2 -11.58 -7.11 38.01
C GLU A 2 -10.74 -5.87 37.64
N ILE A 3 -10.24 -5.12 38.64
CA ILE A 3 -9.38 -3.96 38.41
C ILE A 3 -8.05 -4.36 37.74
N GLU A 4 -7.46 -5.48 38.15
CA GLU A 4 -6.23 -6.03 37.54
C GLU A 4 -6.46 -6.44 36.09
N LYS A 5 -7.62 -7.06 35.80
CA LYS A 5 -8.02 -7.41 34.44
C LYS A 5 -8.14 -6.17 33.55
N VAL A 6 -8.81 -5.12 34.02
CA VAL A 6 -8.96 -3.86 33.25
C VAL A 6 -7.60 -3.18 33.03
N VAL A 7 -6.70 -3.21 34.01
CA VAL A 7 -5.33 -2.68 33.86
C VAL A 7 -4.53 -3.47 32.83
N GLN A 8 -4.68 -4.80 32.80
CA GLN A 8 -4.05 -5.65 31.79
C GLN A 8 -4.59 -5.35 30.38
N GLU A 9 -5.91 -5.29 30.20
CA GLU A 9 -6.56 -4.95 28.93
C GLU A 9 -6.13 -3.57 28.41
N LYS A 10 -6.06 -2.56 29.29
CA LYS A 10 -5.55 -1.23 28.95
C LYS A 10 -4.10 -1.28 28.45
N THR A 11 -3.25 -2.06 29.12
CA THR A 11 -1.84 -2.18 28.75
C THR A 11 -1.68 -2.86 27.40
N GLU A 12 -2.47 -3.91 27.13
CA GLU A 12 -2.47 -4.60 25.85
C GLU A 12 -2.97 -3.69 24.72
N MET A 13 -4.06 -2.95 24.95
CA MET A 13 -4.57 -1.98 24.00
C MET A 13 -3.56 -0.87 23.70
N GLN A 14 -2.82 -0.40 24.72
CA GLN A 14 -1.75 0.58 24.52
C GLN A 14 -0.62 0.02 23.65
N ARG A 15 -0.23 -1.26 23.81
CA ARG A 15 0.77 -1.90 22.95
C ARG A 15 0.29 -1.97 21.50
N HIS A 16 -0.94 -2.41 21.27
CA HIS A 16 -1.51 -2.45 19.92
C HIS A 16 -1.59 -1.05 19.30
N TYR A 17 -2.02 -0.05 20.06
CA TYR A 17 -2.10 1.33 19.61
C TYR A 17 -0.74 1.85 19.11
N VAL A 18 0.32 1.67 19.92
CA VAL A 18 1.67 2.10 19.54
C VAL A 18 2.16 1.36 18.28
N MET A 19 1.94 0.04 18.24
CA MET A 19 2.32 -0.78 17.08
C MET A 19 1.63 -0.31 15.78
N TYR A 20 0.31 -0.06 15.79
CA TYR A 20 -0.38 0.46 14.62
C TYR A 20 0.07 1.87 14.25
N TYR A 21 0.37 2.72 15.24
CA TYR A 21 0.84 4.08 14.99
C TYR A 21 2.18 4.06 14.24
N GLU A 22 3.16 3.31 14.74
CA GLU A 22 4.48 3.17 14.11
C GLU A 22 4.37 2.55 12.72
N MET A 23 3.56 1.49 12.57
CA MET A 23 3.34 0.85 11.28
C MET A 23 2.68 1.81 10.27
N SER A 24 1.64 2.54 10.69
CA SER A 24 0.94 3.51 9.84
C SER A 24 1.87 4.62 9.37
N TYR A 25 2.73 5.11 10.26
CA TYR A 25 3.74 6.11 9.90
C TYR A 25 4.74 5.56 8.86
N GLY A 26 5.30 4.36 9.09
CA GLY A 26 6.22 3.73 8.16
C GLY A 26 5.59 3.46 6.78
N LEU A 27 4.35 2.95 6.77
CA LEU A 27 3.58 2.75 5.54
C LEU A 27 3.32 4.06 4.80
N ASN A 28 2.99 5.14 5.52
CA ASN A 28 2.74 6.44 4.92
C ASN A 28 3.99 7.02 4.24
N VAL A 29 5.15 6.92 4.91
CA VAL A 29 6.43 7.38 4.34
C VAL A 29 6.77 6.59 3.07
N GLU A 30 6.67 5.25 3.11
CA GLU A 30 6.99 4.44 1.95
C GLU A 30 5.99 4.65 0.81
N MET A 31 4.70 4.83 1.10
CA MET A 31 3.68 5.18 0.10
C MET A 31 4.03 6.49 -0.62
N HIS A 32 4.38 7.55 0.11
CA HIS A 32 4.78 8.82 -0.51
C HIS A 32 6.04 8.68 -1.35
N LYS A 33 7.04 7.95 -0.85
CA LYS A 33 8.27 7.65 -1.59
C LYS A 33 7.99 6.91 -2.91
N GLN A 34 7.18 5.85 -2.88
CA GLN A 34 6.81 5.10 -4.09
C GLN A 34 6.00 5.97 -5.06
N THR A 35 5.10 6.83 -4.55
CA THR A 35 4.36 7.80 -5.36
C THR A 35 5.29 8.76 -6.10
N ASP A 36 6.31 9.27 -5.43
CA ASP A 36 7.28 10.18 -6.03
C ASP A 36 8.20 9.48 -7.04
N ILE A 37 8.60 8.24 -6.77
CA ILE A 37 9.32 7.39 -7.75
C ILE A 37 8.46 7.21 -9.00
N ALA A 38 7.19 6.84 -8.86
CA ALA A 38 6.28 6.64 -9.99
C ALA A 38 6.11 7.91 -10.83
N LYS A 39 5.97 9.08 -10.19
CA LYS A 39 5.91 10.39 -10.88
C LYS A 39 7.18 10.67 -11.67
N ARG A 40 8.36 10.43 -11.08
CA ARG A 40 9.66 10.67 -11.73
C ARG A 40 9.86 9.75 -12.92
N LEU A 41 9.52 8.46 -12.79
CA LEU A 41 9.57 7.50 -13.89
C LEU A 41 8.65 7.92 -15.03
N ASN A 42 7.40 8.32 -14.72
CA ASN A 42 6.47 8.80 -15.73
C ASN A 42 6.98 10.07 -16.45
N ALA A 43 7.61 10.99 -15.71
CA ALA A 43 8.22 12.18 -16.30
C ALA A 43 9.39 11.84 -17.25
N ILE A 44 10.25 10.89 -16.87
CA ILE A 44 11.34 10.43 -17.73
C ILE A 44 10.78 9.80 -19.02
N ILE A 45 9.75 8.96 -18.92
CA ILE A 45 9.14 8.35 -20.10
C ILE A 45 8.55 9.42 -21.02
N ALA A 46 7.84 10.42 -20.47
CA ALA A 46 7.29 11.53 -21.23
C ALA A 46 8.37 12.36 -21.94
N GLN A 47 9.56 12.53 -21.33
CA GLN A 47 10.69 13.22 -21.94
C GLN A 47 11.33 12.41 -23.08
N ILE A 48 11.36 11.08 -22.97
CA ILE A 48 11.96 10.19 -23.99
C ILE A 48 11.01 9.99 -25.18
N LEU A 49 9.69 10.04 -24.96
CA LEU A 49 8.67 9.72 -25.96
C LEU A 49 8.86 10.44 -27.32
N PRO A 50 9.16 11.76 -27.40
CA PRO A 50 9.30 12.46 -28.66
C PRO A 50 10.47 11.99 -29.54
N PHE A 51 11.41 11.23 -28.98
CA PHE A 51 12.58 10.71 -29.69
C PHE A 51 12.33 9.34 -30.34
N LEU A 52 11.15 8.75 -30.15
CA LEU A 52 10.75 7.48 -30.76
C LEU A 52 10.03 7.69 -32.11
N SER A 53 9.98 6.65 -32.95
CA SER A 53 9.11 6.63 -34.13
C SER A 53 7.63 6.74 -33.73
N GLN A 54 6.77 7.24 -34.62
CA GLN A 54 5.34 7.42 -34.33
C GLN A 54 4.66 6.12 -33.83
N ASP A 55 4.96 4.98 -34.45
CA ASP A 55 4.41 3.69 -34.03
C ASP A 55 4.84 3.32 -32.59
N HIS A 56 6.11 3.54 -32.25
CA HIS A 56 6.62 3.28 -30.90
C HIS A 56 6.09 4.29 -29.89
N GLN A 57 5.87 5.55 -30.28
CA GLN A 57 5.25 6.54 -29.40
C GLN A 57 3.85 6.08 -28.96
N GLN A 58 3.03 5.62 -29.90
CA GLN A 58 1.68 5.15 -29.59
C GLN A 58 1.72 3.90 -28.69
N GLN A 59 2.61 2.94 -28.98
CA GLN A 59 2.75 1.73 -28.17
C GLN A 59 3.19 2.04 -26.73
N VAL A 60 4.20 2.89 -26.56
CA VAL A 60 4.70 3.28 -25.23
C VAL A 60 3.64 4.08 -24.46
N ALA A 61 2.96 5.03 -25.10
CA ALA A 61 1.90 5.82 -24.46
C ALA A 61 0.78 4.91 -23.93
N THR A 62 0.31 3.95 -24.74
CA THR A 62 -0.70 2.98 -24.32
C THR A 62 -0.21 2.06 -23.19
N ALA A 63 1.04 1.59 -23.26
CA ALA A 63 1.61 0.73 -22.22
C ALA A 63 1.75 1.45 -20.87
N VAL A 64 2.19 2.71 -20.89
CA VAL A 64 2.31 3.54 -19.67
C VAL A 64 0.95 3.78 -19.03
N GLU A 65 -0.09 4.04 -19.83
CA GLU A 65 -1.43 4.25 -19.30
C GLU A 65 -1.97 2.97 -18.63
N ARG A 66 -1.79 1.81 -19.28
CA ARG A 66 -2.16 0.52 -18.66
C ARG A 66 -1.38 0.24 -17.39
N ALA A 67 -0.08 0.58 -17.34
CA ALA A 67 0.76 0.35 -16.17
C ALA A 67 0.33 1.18 -14.94
N LYS A 68 -0.32 2.33 -15.15
CA LYS A 68 -0.89 3.16 -14.05
C LYS A 68 -2.19 2.61 -13.50
N GLN A 69 -2.87 1.76 -14.27
CA GLN A 69 -4.14 1.17 -13.87
C GLN A 69 -3.87 -0.12 -13.09
N ILE A 70 -4.12 -0.09 -11.79
CA ILE A 70 -4.01 -1.28 -10.93
C ILE A 70 -5.42 -1.70 -10.54
N THR A 71 -5.79 -2.93 -10.87
CA THR A 71 -7.07 -3.52 -10.47
C THR A 71 -7.01 -4.04 -9.04
N MET A 72 -8.16 -4.14 -8.38
CA MET A 72 -8.24 -4.73 -7.04
C MET A 72 -7.74 -6.18 -7.00
N THR A 73 -7.95 -6.94 -8.08
CA THR A 73 -7.44 -8.31 -8.19
C THR A 73 -5.91 -8.35 -8.21
N GLU A 74 -5.27 -7.49 -9.00
CA GLU A 74 -3.81 -7.38 -9.04
C GLU A 74 -3.25 -6.93 -7.69
N LEU A 75 -3.90 -5.92 -7.07
CA LEU A 75 -3.51 -5.43 -5.74
C LEU A 75 -3.59 -6.53 -4.68
N ASN A 76 -4.70 -7.25 -4.61
CA ASN A 76 -4.91 -8.34 -3.65
C ASN A 76 -3.90 -9.48 -3.85
N ALA A 77 -3.58 -9.81 -5.10
CA ALA A 77 -2.56 -10.81 -5.41
C ALA A 77 -1.17 -10.40 -4.90
N ILE A 78 -0.78 -9.13 -5.07
CA ILE A 78 0.52 -8.61 -4.60
C ILE A 78 0.59 -8.58 -3.07
N ILE A 79 -0.47 -8.10 -2.40
CA ILE A 79 -0.52 -8.05 -0.93
C ILE A 79 -0.39 -9.47 -0.35
N GLY A 80 -1.11 -10.44 -0.94
CA GLY A 80 -1.06 -11.84 -0.52
C GLY A 80 0.31 -12.50 -0.70
N GLN A 81 1.12 -12.05 -1.66
CA GLN A 81 2.49 -12.54 -1.86
C GLN A 81 3.50 -11.92 -0.89
N GLN A 82 3.36 -10.63 -0.55
CA GLN A 82 4.36 -9.91 0.23
C GLN A 82 4.24 -10.12 1.75
N ARG A 83 3.04 -10.43 2.27
CA ARG A 83 2.84 -10.58 3.72
C ARG A 83 1.81 -11.66 4.05
N PRO A 84 2.23 -12.90 4.33
CA PRO A 84 1.33 -13.96 4.77
C PRO A 84 0.62 -13.64 6.11
N ASP A 85 1.20 -12.77 6.96
CA ASP A 85 0.67 -12.44 8.28
C ASP A 85 -0.16 -11.14 8.34
N LEU A 86 -0.24 -10.36 7.25
CA LEU A 86 -1.02 -9.11 7.23
C LEU A 86 -2.53 -9.33 7.46
N PRO A 87 -3.16 -10.42 6.96
CA PRO A 87 -4.56 -10.73 7.27
C PRO A 87 -4.81 -10.87 8.77
N ARG A 88 -3.89 -11.53 9.51
CA ARG A 88 -4.00 -11.69 10.97
C ARG A 88 -3.88 -10.37 11.72
N LEU A 89 -3.01 -9.47 11.25
CA LEU A 89 -2.87 -8.13 11.83
C LEU A 89 -4.08 -7.23 11.51
N LEU A 90 -4.81 -7.46 10.43
CA LEU A 90 -6.04 -6.72 10.13
C LEU A 90 -7.27 -7.30 10.85
N GLU A 91 -7.29 -8.60 11.12
CA GLU A 91 -8.29 -9.27 11.96
C GLU A 91 -8.23 -8.83 13.42
N VAL A 92 -7.03 -8.69 14.00
CA VAL A 92 -6.85 -8.21 15.39
C VAL A 92 -7.30 -6.75 15.55
N GLY A 93 -7.28 -5.95 14.48
CA GLY A 93 -7.67 -4.54 14.47
C GLY A 93 -9.13 -4.25 14.07
N GLY A 94 -9.95 -5.27 13.80
CA GLY A 94 -11.38 -5.11 13.46
C GLY A 94 -11.69 -4.42 12.12
N LEU A 95 -10.68 -4.09 11.30
CA LEU A 95 -10.89 -3.34 10.05
C LEU A 95 -11.48 -4.18 8.91
N LEU A 96 -11.40 -5.52 8.98
CA LEU A 96 -12.01 -6.42 8.01
C LEU A 96 -13.49 -6.76 8.31
N SER A 97 -14.02 -6.46 9.51
CA SER A 97 -15.44 -6.74 9.80
C SER A 97 -16.42 -5.72 9.20
N LEU A 98 -15.92 -4.67 8.53
CA LEU A 98 -16.72 -3.58 7.97
C LEU A 98 -16.76 -3.59 6.43
N SER A 99 -16.32 -4.66 5.76
CA SER A 99 -16.29 -4.72 4.29
C SER A 99 -16.95 -5.96 3.68
N VAL A 100 -18.00 -6.49 4.33
CA VAL A 100 -18.98 -7.38 3.68
C VAL A 100 -20.36 -6.74 3.77
#